data_AF-A0A4V6XYD8-F1
#
_entry.id   AF-A0A4V6XYD8-F1
#
_cell.length_a   1.000
_cell.length_b   1.000
_cell.length_c   1.000
_cell.angle_alpha   90.00
_cell.angle_beta   90.00
_cell.angle_gamma   90.00
#
_symmetry.space_group_name_H-M   'P 1'
#
loop_
_entity.id
_entity.type
_entity.pdbx_description
1 polymer ?
#
loop_
_entity_poly.entity_id
_entity_poly.type
_entity_poly.pdbx_seq_one_letter_code
_entity_poly.pdbx_strand_id
1 'polypeptide(L)'
;MELEYGDVSNALNDICKEFYAALLPFRNPYLGSSSVKIYSDMFDSCPYPDKEWNECLRVKRITPLSGYIGMVETFSSYQILQQKDPAAAERLSNEARTRLIAAMKVSSPDAEVTVVVKYFYWLACKP
;
A
#
# COMPACT_ATOMS: atom_id res chain seq x y z
N MET A 1 1.85 2.67 -0.34
CA MET A 1 1.14 3.30 0.80
C MET A 1 2.19 3.74 1.78
N GLU A 2 1.84 4.70 2.62
CA GLU A 2 2.73 5.24 3.65
C GLU A 2 2.05 5.24 5.01
N LEU A 3 2.83 5.19 6.07
CA LEU A 3 2.39 5.37 7.44
C LEU A 3 2.83 6.75 7.95
N GLU A 4 1.92 7.47 8.58
CA GLU A 4 2.17 8.71 9.31
C GLU A 4 1.92 8.48 10.81
N TYR A 5 2.93 8.72 11.63
CA TYR A 5 2.88 8.66 13.09
C TYR A 5 3.98 9.53 13.69
N GLY A 6 3.59 10.70 14.21
CA GLY A 6 4.52 11.65 14.82
C GLY A 6 5.79 11.91 13.99
N ASP A 7 6.93 11.96 14.67
CA ASP A 7 8.27 12.15 14.11
C ASP A 7 8.93 10.87 13.57
N VAL A 8 8.34 9.69 13.80
CA VAL A 8 8.90 8.39 13.40
C VAL A 8 8.40 7.87 12.05
N SER A 9 7.57 8.66 11.35
CA SER A 9 6.97 8.29 10.05
C SER A 9 7.99 7.74 9.04
N ASN A 10 9.18 8.34 8.93
CA ASN A 10 10.21 7.87 8.01
C ASN A 10 10.66 6.43 8.33
N ALA A 11 10.93 6.13 9.60
CA ALA A 11 11.33 4.80 10.04
C ALA A 11 10.22 3.75 9.80
N LEU A 12 8.95 4.12 10.02
CA LEU A 12 7.83 3.23 9.70
C LEU A 12 7.77 2.91 8.20
N ASN A 13 7.97 3.91 7.35
CA ASN A 13 7.93 3.74 5.91
C ASN A 13 9.10 2.91 5.38
N ASP A 14 10.27 2.96 6.01
CA ASP A 14 11.39 2.09 5.64
C ASP A 14 11.09 0.62 5.97
N ILE A 15 10.50 0.33 7.15
CA ILE A 15 10.00 -1.02 7.47
C ILE A 15 8.94 -1.47 6.47
N CYS A 16 8.01 -0.59 6.09
CA CYS A 16 6.99 -0.92 5.10
C CYS A 16 7.58 -1.21 3.71
N LYS A 17 8.61 -0.48 3.28
CA LYS A 17 9.31 -0.75 2.02
C LYS A 17 9.93 -2.14 2.01
N GLU A 18 10.57 -2.55 3.11
CA GLU A 18 11.13 -3.90 3.25
C GLU A 18 10.04 -4.97 3.19
N PHE A 19 8.92 -4.75 3.89
CA PHE A 19 7.76 -5.65 3.83
C PHE A 19 7.23 -5.79 2.40
N TYR A 20 7.05 -4.68 1.67
CA TYR A 20 6.61 -4.73 0.27
C TYR A 20 7.65 -5.32 -0.67
N ALA A 21 8.95 -5.13 -0.41
CA ALA A 21 10.02 -5.73 -1.20
C ALA A 21 10.00 -7.26 -1.10
N ALA A 22 9.74 -7.81 0.10
CA ALA A 22 9.58 -9.25 0.29
C ALA A 22 8.38 -9.84 -0.48
N LEU A 23 7.33 -9.04 -0.71
CA LEU A 23 6.14 -9.43 -1.47
C LEU A 23 6.29 -9.23 -2.98
N LEU A 24 7.28 -8.45 -3.42
CA LEU A 24 7.49 -8.09 -4.82
C LEU A 24 7.59 -9.31 -5.77
N PRO A 25 8.28 -10.42 -5.43
CA PRO A 25 8.37 -11.60 -6.31
C PRO A 25 7.01 -12.26 -6.61
N PHE A 26 5.99 -12.01 -5.79
CA PHE A 26 4.66 -12.60 -5.92
C PHE A 26 3.65 -11.62 -6.55
N ARG A 27 4.07 -10.39 -6.87
CA ARG A 27 3.19 -9.37 -7.42
C ARG A 27 2.89 -9.63 -8.90
N ASN A 28 1.63 -9.42 -9.30
CA ASN A 28 1.26 -9.49 -10.71
C ASN A 28 2.01 -8.41 -11.53
N PRO A 29 2.55 -8.71 -12.71
CA PRO A 29 3.30 -7.75 -13.54
C PRO A 29 2.53 -6.49 -13.95
N TYR A 30 1.20 -6.54 -13.98
CA TYR A 30 0.34 -5.39 -14.32
C TYR A 30 0.06 -4.46 -13.13
N LEU A 31 0.50 -4.84 -11.92
CA LEU A 31 0.37 -4.04 -10.71
C LEU A 31 1.68 -3.31 -10.40
N GLY A 32 1.59 -1.99 -10.16
CA GLY A 32 2.72 -1.15 -9.77
C GLY A 32 3.13 -0.17 -10.87
N SER A 33 4.41 -0.19 -11.26
CA SER A 33 4.97 0.78 -12.21
C SER A 33 4.32 0.73 -13.61
N SER A 34 3.85 -0.44 -14.03
CA SER A 34 3.13 -0.63 -15.29
C SER A 34 1.72 -0.01 -15.28
N SER A 35 1.10 0.13 -14.10
CA SER A 35 -0.29 0.59 -13.97
C SER A 35 -0.45 2.06 -14.38
N VAL A 36 0.52 2.92 -14.07
CA VAL A 36 0.45 4.35 -14.46
C VAL A 36 0.41 4.51 -15.97
N LYS A 37 1.26 3.77 -16.70
CA LYS A 37 1.27 3.79 -18.17
C LYS A 37 -0.08 3.36 -18.73
N ILE A 38 -0.65 2.27 -18.21
CA ILE A 38 -1.96 1.77 -18.67
C ILE A 38 -3.04 2.85 -18.52
N TYR A 39 -3.10 3.52 -17.37
CA TYR A 39 -4.10 4.57 -17.15
C TYR A 39 -3.83 5.82 -17.98
N SER A 40 -2.56 6.19 -18.20
CA SER A 40 -2.20 7.31 -19.09
C SER A 40 -2.60 7.01 -20.53
N ASP A 41 -2.30 5.80 -21.04
CA ASP A 41 -2.69 5.39 -22.39
C ASP A 41 -4.24 5.42 -22.55
N MET A 42 -4.99 5.04 -21.50
CA MET A 42 -6.46 5.15 -21.45
C MET A 42 -6.94 6.61 -21.43
N PHE A 43 -6.28 7.48 -20.67
CA PHE A 43 -6.58 8.90 -20.65
C PHE A 43 -6.37 9.52 -22.04
N ASP A 44 -5.23 9.26 -22.67
CA ASP A 44 -4.88 9.82 -23.98
C ASP A 44 -5.82 9.34 -25.09
N SER A 45 -6.17 8.04 -25.08
CA SER A 45 -7.10 7.46 -26.05
C SER A 45 -8.57 7.86 -25.86
N CYS A 46 -8.95 8.43 -24.70
CA CYS A 46 -10.32 8.86 -24.47
C CYS A 46 -10.70 10.04 -25.39
N PRO A 47 -11.77 9.92 -26.20
CA PRO A 47 -12.18 10.97 -27.14
C PRO A 47 -12.98 12.10 -26.49
N TYR A 48 -13.28 11.99 -25.19
CA TYR A 48 -14.09 12.98 -24.50
C TYR A 48 -13.29 14.29 -24.33
N PRO A 49 -13.87 15.44 -24.68
CA PRO A 49 -13.17 16.71 -24.64
C PRO A 49 -12.94 17.20 -23.21
N ASP A 50 -13.88 16.90 -22.30
CA ASP A 50 -13.77 17.20 -20.88
C ASP A 50 -13.21 15.97 -20.15
N LYS A 51 -11.90 15.94 -19.99
CA LYS A 51 -11.17 14.91 -19.25
C LYS A 51 -10.02 15.53 -18.46
N GLU A 52 -9.76 14.97 -17.28
CA GLU A 52 -8.77 15.48 -16.33
C GLU A 52 -7.89 14.34 -15.80
N TRP A 53 -6.58 14.55 -15.79
CA TRP A 53 -5.61 13.64 -15.18
C TRP A 53 -5.20 14.15 -13.80
N ASN A 54 -5.18 13.25 -12.81
CA ASN A 54 -4.76 13.54 -11.45
C ASN A 54 -3.63 12.61 -11.02
N GLU A 55 -2.46 13.19 -10.75
CA GLU A 55 -1.24 12.43 -10.46
C GLU A 55 -1.18 11.84 -9.04
N CYS A 56 -1.73 12.54 -8.04
CA CYS A 56 -1.56 12.15 -6.65
C CYS A 56 -2.62 12.73 -5.71
N LEU A 57 -3.72 12.00 -5.53
CA LEU A 57 -4.65 12.20 -4.42
C LEU A 57 -4.20 11.39 -3.21
N ARG A 58 -3.93 12.10 -2.10
CA ARG A 58 -3.57 11.48 -0.82
C ARG A 58 -4.82 11.26 0.02
N VAL A 59 -5.27 10.02 0.09
CA VAL A 59 -6.37 9.62 1.00
C VAL A 59 -5.75 9.14 2.31
N LYS A 60 -6.19 9.75 3.41
CA LYS A 60 -5.72 9.42 4.76
C LYS A 60 -6.81 8.68 5.53
N ARG A 61 -6.43 7.64 6.26
CA ARG A 61 -7.31 6.90 7.15
C ARG A 61 -6.59 6.52 8.43
N ILE A 62 -7.20 6.84 9.57
CA ILE A 62 -6.73 6.38 10.87
C ILE A 62 -7.21 4.94 11.06
N THR A 63 -6.32 4.06 11.46
CA THR A 63 -6.61 2.64 11.73
C THR A 63 -5.69 2.13 12.83
N PRO A 64 -6.10 1.10 13.59
CA PRO A 64 -5.15 0.31 14.37
C PRO A 64 -4.02 -0.24 13.49
N LEU A 65 -2.81 -0.33 14.04
CA LEU A 65 -1.65 -0.94 13.34
C LEU A 65 -1.94 -2.39 12.90
N SER A 66 -2.66 -3.16 13.73
CA SER A 66 -3.19 -4.48 13.38
C SER A 66 -4.06 -4.45 12.12
N GLY A 67 -4.91 -3.43 11.98
CA GLY A 67 -5.75 -3.21 10.81
C GLY A 67 -4.96 -2.92 9.54
N TYR A 68 -3.86 -2.15 9.64
CA TYR A 68 -2.94 -1.95 8.52
C TYR A 68 -2.27 -3.25 8.08
N ILE A 69 -1.74 -4.04 9.02
CA ILE A 69 -1.13 -5.34 8.70
C ILE A 69 -2.16 -6.26 8.04
N GLY A 70 -3.34 -6.41 8.64
CA GLY A 70 -4.43 -7.21 8.07
C GLY A 70 -4.83 -6.76 6.66
N MET A 71 -4.83 -5.45 6.39
CA MET A 71 -5.06 -4.94 5.03
C MET A 71 -3.97 -5.41 4.05
N VAL A 72 -2.68 -5.34 4.42
CA VAL A 72 -1.60 -5.82 3.55
C VAL A 72 -1.69 -7.33 3.32
N GLU A 73 -2.13 -8.09 4.32
CA GLU A 73 -2.35 -9.54 4.19
C GLU A 73 -3.43 -9.88 3.16
N THR A 74 -4.40 -8.99 2.90
CA THR A 74 -5.39 -9.21 1.83
C THR A 74 -4.83 -9.08 0.41
N PHE A 75 -3.59 -8.59 0.26
CA PHE A 75 -3.03 -8.35 -1.07
C PHE A 75 -2.74 -9.65 -1.80
N SER A 76 -3.00 -9.67 -3.11
CA SER A 76 -2.78 -10.85 -3.94
C SER A 76 -1.36 -11.39 -3.84
N SER A 77 -0.35 -10.53 -3.75
CA SER A 77 1.05 -10.93 -3.54
C SER A 77 1.27 -11.65 -2.20
N TYR A 78 0.63 -11.17 -1.13
CA TYR A 78 0.70 -11.84 0.18
C TYR A 78 -0.04 -13.16 0.14
N GLN A 79 -1.25 -13.19 -0.44
CA GLN A 79 -2.06 -14.40 -0.57
C GLN A 79 -1.33 -15.50 -1.37
N ILE A 80 -0.60 -15.13 -2.42
CA ILE A 80 0.23 -16.07 -3.18
C ILE A 80 1.37 -16.61 -2.31
N LEU A 81 2.07 -15.76 -1.54
CA LEU A 81 3.08 -16.21 -0.59
C LEU A 81 2.47 -17.15 0.45
N GLN A 82 1.34 -16.79 1.05
CA GLN A 82 0.63 -17.58 2.05
C GLN A 82 0.21 -18.96 1.52
N GLN A 83 -0.24 -19.06 0.28
CA GLN A 83 -0.58 -20.34 -0.34
C GLN A 83 0.64 -21.23 -0.59
N LYS A 84 1.80 -20.62 -0.91
CA LYS A 84 3.04 -21.35 -1.20
C LYS A 84 3.82 -21.75 0.05
N ASP A 85 3.89 -20.85 1.03
CA ASP A 85 4.61 -21.01 2.29
C ASP A 85 3.89 -20.19 3.39
N PRO A 86 2.90 -20.80 4.06
CA PRO A 86 2.14 -20.15 5.13
C PRO A 86 3.02 -19.67 6.28
N ALA A 87 4.07 -20.43 6.62
CA ALA A 87 4.97 -20.11 7.73
C ALA A 87 5.85 -18.90 7.40
N ALA A 88 6.31 -18.77 6.15
CA ALA A 88 7.01 -17.56 5.71
C ALA A 88 6.11 -16.33 5.67
N ALA A 89 4.86 -16.47 5.23
CA ALA A 89 3.89 -15.38 5.24
C ALA A 89 3.64 -14.86 6.67
N GLU A 90 3.33 -15.77 7.59
CA GLU A 90 3.08 -15.43 9.00
C GLU A 90 4.32 -14.78 9.65
N ARG A 91 5.51 -15.33 9.42
CA ARG A 91 6.76 -14.75 9.94
C ARG A 91 6.96 -13.32 9.41
N LEU A 92 6.71 -13.09 8.13
CA LEU A 92 6.86 -11.77 7.51
C LEU A 92 5.93 -10.73 8.14
N SER A 93 4.64 -11.06 8.31
CA SER A 93 3.67 -10.17 8.98
C SER A 93 4.06 -9.91 10.44
N ASN A 94 4.46 -10.97 11.17
CA ASN A 94 4.83 -10.86 12.58
C ASN A 94 6.09 -10.01 12.78
N GLU A 95 7.09 -10.17 11.93
CA GLU A 95 8.32 -9.38 11.97
C GLU A 95 8.03 -7.91 11.67
N ALA A 96 7.28 -7.62 10.60
CA ALA A 96 6.90 -6.26 10.23
C ALA A 96 6.11 -5.58 11.37
N ARG A 97 5.10 -6.27 11.92
CA ARG A 97 4.31 -5.78 13.05
C ARG A 97 5.18 -5.48 14.27
N THR A 98 6.08 -6.39 14.64
CA THR A 98 6.96 -6.22 15.82
C THR A 98 7.88 -5.01 15.65
N ARG A 99 8.47 -4.85 14.46
CA ARG A 99 9.35 -3.71 14.15
C ARG A 99 8.59 -2.39 14.13
N LEU A 100 7.36 -2.36 13.61
CA LEU A 100 6.51 -1.18 13.61
C LEU A 100 6.11 -0.76 15.03
N ILE A 101 5.70 -1.71 15.88
CA ILE A 101 5.41 -1.46 17.31
C ILE A 101 6.64 -0.86 18.02
N ALA A 102 7.81 -1.46 17.82
CA ALA A 102 9.05 -1.00 18.42
C ALA A 102 9.41 0.42 17.96
N ALA A 103 9.28 0.72 16.67
CA ALA A 103 9.55 2.04 16.10
C ALA A 103 8.58 3.11 16.61
N MET A 104 7.30 2.76 16.77
CA MET A 104 6.27 3.64 17.35
C MET A 104 6.43 3.82 18.87
N LYS A 105 7.25 3.00 19.55
CA LYS A 105 7.40 2.95 21.01
C LYS A 105 6.07 2.71 21.74
N VAL A 106 5.21 1.88 21.15
CA VAL A 106 3.92 1.47 21.73
C VAL A 106 3.99 0.04 22.25
N SER A 107 3.04 -0.35 23.09
CA SER A 107 2.97 -1.70 23.68
C SER A 107 1.91 -2.59 23.06
N SER A 108 1.00 -2.03 22.25
CA SER A 108 -0.14 -2.74 21.67
C SER A 108 -0.23 -2.53 20.15
N PRO A 109 -0.58 -3.57 19.37
CA PRO A 109 -0.90 -3.44 17.95
C PRO A 109 -2.20 -2.66 17.69
N ASP A 110 -2.96 -2.32 18.73
CA ASP A 110 -4.18 -1.50 18.62
C ASP A 110 -3.89 0.00 18.61
N ALA A 111 -2.62 0.40 18.78
CA ALA A 111 -2.21 1.79 18.62
C ALA A 111 -2.58 2.29 17.21
N GLU A 112 -3.17 3.47 17.17
CA GLU A 112 -3.61 4.09 15.92
C GLU A 112 -2.43 4.63 15.12
N VAL A 113 -2.49 4.42 13.80
CA VAL A 113 -1.57 4.98 12.81
C VAL A 113 -2.38 5.56 11.65
N THR A 114 -1.88 6.64 11.05
CA THR A 114 -2.51 7.17 9.83
C THR A 114 -1.93 6.44 8.62
N VAL A 115 -2.76 5.67 7.92
CA VAL A 115 -2.41 5.09 6.63
C VAL A 115 -2.72 6.11 5.54
N VAL A 116 -1.73 6.38 4.70
CA VAL A 116 -1.84 7.26 3.54
C VAL A 116 -1.76 6.43 2.25
N VAL A 117 -2.84 6.44 1.48
CA VAL A 117 -2.89 5.85 0.15
C VAL A 117 -2.76 6.97 -0.87
N LYS A 118 -1.81 6.82 -1.80
CA LYS A 118 -1.59 7.74 -2.92
C LYS A 118 -2.27 7.13 -4.15
N TYR A 119 -3.32 7.78 -4.62
CA TYR A 119 -4.04 7.41 -5.82
C TYR A 119 -3.63 8.32 -6.97
N PHE A 120 -3.46 7.75 -8.15
CA PHE A 120 -3.59 8.47 -9.40
C PHE A 120 -4.92 8.04 -10.03
N TYR A 121 -5.54 8.93 -10.78
CA TYR A 121 -6.78 8.64 -11.50
C TYR A 121 -6.97 9.64 -12.64
N TRP A 122 -7.92 9.34 -13.51
CA TRP A 122 -8.43 10.32 -14.46
C TRP A 122 -9.96 10.30 -14.44
N LEU A 123 -10.54 11.45 -14.76
CA LEU A 123 -11.97 11.66 -14.87
C LEU A 123 -12.27 12.07 -16.31
N ALA A 124 -13.47 11.74 -16.79
CA ALA A 124 -13.96 12.31 -18.03
C ALA A 124 -15.49 12.40 -18.04
N CYS A 125 -16.00 13.44 -18.68
CA CYS A 125 -17.42 13.67 -18.87
C CYS A 125 -17.84 13.13 -20.24
N LYS A 126 -18.84 12.26 -20.25
CA LYS A 126 -19.43 11.79 -21.51
C LYS A 126 -20.16 12.96 -22.19
N PRO A 127 -20.05 13.12 -23.52
CA PRO A 127 -20.81 14.11 -24.28
C PRO A 127 -22.33 13.92 -24.17
#